data_AF-A0A356JY63-F1
#
_entry.id   AF-A0A356JY63-F1
#
_cell.length_a   1.000
_cell.length_b   1.000
_cell.length_c   1.000
_cell.angle_alpha   90.00
_cell.angle_beta   90.00
_cell.angle_gamma   90.00
#
_symmetry.space_group_name_H-M   'P 1'
#
loop_
_entity.id
_entity.type
_entity.pdbx_description
1 polymer ?
#
loop_
_entity_poly.entity_id
_entity_poly.type
_entity_poly.pdbx_seq_one_letter_code
_entity_poly.pdbx_strand_id
1 'polypeptide(L)'
;KEGAIRVALPESGSRGSITLSKDNPLYEVSLMQGDKTLDTKSSESTGGGDFVFDELEPGTYKIVVTARQQDGTFLSRNSKEVKVTAGETTDCSITLILAGNNGKVFSSNYYVLRASSGSSSSAEFFDNVSSTTTISMSPDDAFEDINGDKYYIDINASGTGLAFNIYKNNTNDVRYIVTIEGASKKFADSLYYDPVNDSLWIGAMSSSNEYYFAKDINKLEYDETFSEKTEIPTYYPGEITAFAISGNDIYIASPLDNGASNLIRGVIEGSNDDGFTITTSDLPMSTQDMGTDGQITDILIHYDGYVYVLVSQTGEEYVEDAYLTSENTKTLYSRGAIVRLEPTSNGFKISAKTGWTESARTIYTKGSASNALINSSTLNKSAIEFLDNFKNGLNLYIPKYSQRNSHFYGPRRFVAIKPKELVIADSGANLMLPDYDKQQTGGFFKHDRVVKVDLYKFAIDSSSIVDLNSISFVAAYINTTIGFSTEGYTGATEADE
;
A
#
# COMPACT_ATOMS: atom_id res chain seq x y z
N LYS A 1 -43.43 -14.91 -0.93
CA LYS A 1 -43.55 -13.44 -1.12
C LYS A 1 -42.16 -12.98 -1.48
N GLU A 2 -42.01 -12.30 -2.60
CA GLU A 2 -40.75 -11.67 -2.97
C GLU A 2 -40.42 -10.55 -1.97
N GLY A 3 -39.14 -10.25 -1.81
CA GLY A 3 -38.65 -9.10 -1.05
C GLY A 3 -38.25 -7.95 -1.98
N ALA A 4 -37.68 -6.90 -1.39
CA ALA A 4 -37.19 -5.74 -2.13
C ALA A 4 -35.91 -5.17 -1.50
N ILE A 5 -35.12 -4.44 -2.28
CA ILE A 5 -34.01 -3.63 -1.80
C ILE A 5 -34.28 -2.17 -2.15
N ARG A 6 -34.18 -1.27 -1.17
CA ARG A 6 -34.18 0.17 -1.41
C ARG A 6 -32.78 0.73 -1.17
N VAL A 7 -32.20 1.35 -2.18
CA VAL A 7 -30.89 2.01 -2.11
C VAL A 7 -31.12 3.50 -1.95
N ALA A 8 -30.70 4.06 -0.82
CA ALA A 8 -30.81 5.49 -0.55
C ALA A 8 -29.47 6.18 -0.84
N LEU A 9 -29.45 7.06 -1.84
CA LEU A 9 -28.30 7.93 -2.15
C LEU A 9 -28.53 9.36 -1.61
N PRO A 10 -27.47 10.18 -1.44
CA PRO A 10 -27.60 11.54 -0.90
C PRO A 10 -28.63 12.38 -1.68
N GLU A 11 -29.47 13.14 -0.98
CA GLU A 11 -30.73 13.80 -1.42
C GLU A 11 -32.03 13.01 -1.24
N SER A 12 -32.00 11.72 -0.86
CA SER A 12 -33.23 11.07 -0.39
C SER A 12 -33.68 11.74 0.92
N GLY A 13 -34.91 12.28 0.95
CA GLY A 13 -35.46 13.09 2.05
C GLY A 13 -35.64 12.37 3.40
N SER A 14 -34.92 11.29 3.66
CA SER A 14 -34.99 10.46 4.86
C SER A 14 -33.60 10.24 5.46
N ARG A 15 -33.18 11.20 6.29
CA ARG A 15 -32.16 11.10 7.36
C ARG A 15 -30.77 10.59 6.95
N GLY A 16 -29.93 11.55 6.54
CA GLY A 16 -28.47 11.44 6.58
C GLY A 16 -27.84 12.78 6.18
N SER A 17 -27.11 13.42 7.09
CA SER A 17 -26.39 14.67 6.81
C SER A 17 -25.07 14.35 6.11
N ILE A 18 -24.98 14.54 4.79
CA ILE A 18 -23.68 14.57 4.10
C ILE A 18 -23.69 15.70 3.06
N THR A 19 -22.62 16.49 3.10
CA THR A 19 -22.31 17.60 2.19
C THR A 19 -22.04 17.07 0.78
N LEU A 20 -22.92 17.39 -0.16
CA LEU A 20 -22.66 17.20 -1.59
C LEU A 20 -21.52 18.13 -2.02
N SER A 21 -20.55 17.63 -2.80
CA SER A 21 -19.75 18.54 -3.62
C SER A 21 -20.70 19.24 -4.61
N LYS A 22 -20.41 20.49 -4.98
CA LYS A 22 -21.20 21.27 -5.95
C LYS A 22 -21.23 20.69 -7.38
N ASP A 23 -20.72 19.48 -7.58
CA ASP A 23 -20.38 18.93 -8.91
C ASP A 23 -21.50 18.12 -9.56
N ASN A 24 -22.63 17.93 -8.88
CA ASN A 24 -23.86 17.46 -9.54
C ASN A 24 -23.67 16.09 -10.28
N PRO A 25 -23.23 15.01 -9.59
CA PRO A 25 -22.96 13.72 -10.21
C PRO A 25 -24.22 13.00 -10.72
N LEU A 26 -24.05 12.17 -11.76
CA LEU A 26 -25.02 11.16 -12.19
C LEU A 26 -24.71 9.82 -11.52
N TYR A 27 -25.73 9.17 -11.00
CA TYR A 27 -25.60 7.89 -10.30
C TYR A 27 -26.18 6.74 -11.13
N GLU A 28 -25.42 5.65 -11.21
CA GLU A 28 -25.86 4.36 -11.75
C GLU A 28 -25.85 3.34 -10.60
N VAL A 29 -26.99 2.69 -10.36
CA VAL A 29 -27.18 1.67 -9.33
C VAL A 29 -27.48 0.35 -10.01
N SER A 30 -26.57 -0.60 -9.89
CA SER A 30 -26.69 -1.95 -10.44
C SER A 30 -26.99 -2.95 -9.34
N LEU A 31 -28.00 -3.79 -9.57
CA LEU A 31 -28.30 -4.98 -8.78
C LEU A 31 -27.57 -6.18 -9.39
N MET A 32 -26.76 -6.87 -8.59
CA MET A 32 -26.01 -8.03 -9.02
C MET A 32 -26.30 -9.25 -8.14
N GLN A 33 -26.17 -10.44 -8.72
CA GLN A 33 -26.16 -11.71 -8.01
C GLN A 33 -25.00 -12.57 -8.54
N GLY A 34 -24.02 -12.85 -7.68
CA GLY A 34 -22.69 -13.28 -8.13
C GLY A 34 -22.08 -12.23 -9.06
N ASP A 35 -21.51 -12.68 -10.18
CA ASP A 35 -20.89 -11.79 -11.18
C ASP A 35 -21.90 -11.29 -12.24
N LYS A 36 -23.17 -11.69 -12.14
CA LYS A 36 -24.21 -11.32 -13.12
C LYS A 36 -24.93 -10.05 -12.66
N THR A 37 -24.99 -9.07 -13.56
CA THR A 37 -25.88 -7.91 -13.40
C THR A 37 -27.31 -8.33 -13.76
N LEU A 38 -28.24 -8.11 -12.83
CA LEU A 38 -29.66 -8.44 -12.98
C LEU A 38 -30.46 -7.25 -13.50
N ASP A 39 -30.22 -6.07 -12.93
CA ASP A 39 -30.88 -4.83 -13.30
C ASP A 39 -29.94 -3.63 -13.05
N THR A 40 -30.20 -2.51 -13.73
CA THR A 40 -29.45 -1.26 -13.53
C THR A 40 -30.39 -0.08 -13.69
N LYS A 41 -30.36 0.82 -12.71
CA LYS A 41 -31.14 2.06 -12.67
C LYS A 41 -30.20 3.24 -12.64
N SER A 42 -30.65 4.39 -13.15
CA SER A 42 -29.83 5.59 -13.23
C SER A 42 -30.60 6.82 -12.77
N SER A 43 -29.93 7.80 -12.17
CA SER A 43 -30.56 9.07 -11.82
C SER A 43 -30.93 9.85 -13.08
N GLU A 44 -32.13 10.43 -13.12
CA GLU A 44 -32.57 11.26 -14.25
C GLU A 44 -31.95 12.67 -14.25
N SER A 45 -31.40 13.10 -13.11
CA SER A 45 -30.78 14.41 -12.94
C SER A 45 -29.59 14.35 -11.97
N THR A 46 -28.96 15.51 -11.78
CA THR A 46 -27.83 15.71 -10.88
C THR A 46 -28.36 15.87 -9.46
N GLY A 47 -28.41 14.76 -8.74
CA GLY A 47 -29.05 14.63 -7.44
C GLY A 47 -29.30 13.15 -7.16
N GLY A 48 -29.01 12.69 -5.94
CA GLY A 48 -29.30 11.30 -5.58
C GLY A 48 -30.79 11.11 -5.27
N GLY A 49 -31.19 9.85 -5.17
CA GLY A 49 -32.59 9.48 -4.93
C GLY A 49 -32.69 8.05 -4.40
N ASP A 50 -33.92 7.63 -4.14
CA ASP A 50 -34.19 6.25 -3.75
C ASP A 50 -34.32 5.36 -4.98
N PHE A 51 -33.47 4.34 -5.07
CA PHE A 51 -33.56 3.31 -6.10
C PHE A 51 -34.14 2.05 -5.47
N VAL A 52 -35.33 1.64 -5.90
CA VAL A 52 -35.99 0.44 -5.36
C VAL A 52 -35.91 -0.69 -6.38
N PHE A 53 -35.41 -1.85 -5.97
CA PHE A 53 -35.49 -3.11 -6.71
C PHE A 53 -36.52 -4.00 -6.00
N ASP A 54 -37.67 -4.19 -6.64
CA ASP A 54 -38.77 -5.00 -6.13
C ASP A 54 -38.75 -6.41 -6.75
N GLU A 55 -39.65 -7.28 -6.29
CA GLU A 55 -39.86 -8.63 -6.84
C GLU A 55 -38.61 -9.52 -6.77
N LEU A 56 -37.81 -9.36 -5.71
CA LEU A 56 -36.58 -10.12 -5.51
C LEU A 56 -36.85 -11.43 -4.75
N GLU A 57 -36.38 -12.54 -5.31
CA GLU A 57 -36.36 -13.81 -4.57
C GLU A 57 -35.44 -13.70 -3.34
N PRO A 58 -35.77 -14.35 -2.21
CA PRO A 58 -34.91 -14.34 -1.03
C PRO A 58 -33.51 -14.85 -1.34
N GLY A 59 -32.48 -14.10 -0.93
CA GLY A 59 -31.10 -14.41 -1.26
C GLY A 59 -30.15 -13.26 -0.94
N THR A 60 -28.86 -13.48 -1.22
CA THR A 60 -27.84 -12.43 -1.12
C THR A 60 -27.65 -11.78 -2.48
N TYR A 61 -27.73 -10.46 -2.50
CA TYR A 61 -27.49 -9.62 -3.66
C TYR A 61 -26.35 -8.65 -3.36
N LYS A 62 -25.75 -8.11 -4.42
CA LYS A 62 -24.75 -7.06 -4.33
C LYS A 62 -25.29 -5.82 -5.05
N ILE A 63 -25.33 -4.71 -4.34
CA ILE A 63 -25.63 -3.40 -4.92
C ILE A 63 -24.30 -2.73 -5.27
N VAL A 64 -24.16 -2.26 -6.50
CA VAL A 64 -23.02 -1.46 -6.95
C VAL A 64 -23.53 -0.09 -7.34
N VAL A 65 -22.96 0.96 -6.74
CA VAL A 65 -23.27 2.35 -7.07
C VAL A 65 -22.04 2.94 -7.75
N THR A 66 -22.22 3.51 -8.93
CA THR A 66 -21.19 4.25 -9.65
C THR A 66 -21.62 5.70 -9.82
N ALA A 67 -20.77 6.64 -9.43
CA ALA A 67 -20.94 8.06 -9.70
C ALA A 67 -20.10 8.49 -10.89
N ARG A 68 -20.68 9.32 -11.76
CA ARG A 68 -20.03 9.89 -12.94
C ARG A 68 -20.37 11.35 -13.12
N GLN A 69 -19.51 12.07 -13.83
CA GLN A 69 -19.86 13.37 -14.41
C GLN A 69 -20.84 13.21 -15.57
N GLN A 70 -21.49 14.31 -15.96
CA GLN A 70 -22.37 14.34 -17.14
C GLN A 70 -21.65 13.95 -18.44
N ASP A 71 -20.34 14.19 -18.53
CA ASP A 71 -19.51 13.79 -19.68
C ASP A 71 -19.10 12.30 -19.65
N GLY A 72 -19.56 11.54 -18.65
CA GLY A 72 -19.27 10.12 -18.45
C GLY A 72 -17.99 9.83 -17.65
N THR A 73 -17.24 10.85 -17.23
CA THR A 73 -16.03 10.71 -16.41
C THR A 73 -16.37 9.99 -15.10
N PHE A 74 -15.64 8.91 -14.80
CA PHE A 74 -15.78 8.15 -13.55
C PHE A 74 -15.36 9.02 -12.35
N LEU A 75 -16.20 9.07 -11.32
CA LEU A 75 -15.92 9.81 -10.08
C LEU A 75 -15.62 8.89 -8.92
N SER A 76 -16.49 7.91 -8.69
CA SER A 76 -16.39 6.97 -7.58
C SER A 76 -17.26 5.76 -7.85
N ARG A 77 -16.95 4.66 -7.18
CA ARG A 77 -17.80 3.48 -7.09
C ARG A 77 -17.73 2.95 -5.67
N ASN A 78 -18.81 2.37 -5.21
CA ASN A 78 -18.79 1.53 -4.02
C ASN A 78 -19.83 0.42 -4.18
N SER A 79 -19.74 -0.61 -3.35
CA SER A 79 -20.68 -1.71 -3.38
C SER A 79 -20.92 -2.32 -2.01
N LYS A 80 -22.10 -2.91 -1.83
CA LYS A 80 -22.49 -3.55 -0.59
C LYS A 80 -23.29 -4.81 -0.86
N GLU A 81 -22.97 -5.87 -0.11
CA GLU A 81 -23.81 -7.07 -0.08
C GLU A 81 -25.02 -6.86 0.83
N VAL A 82 -26.19 -7.31 0.38
CA VAL A 82 -27.47 -7.15 1.05
C VAL A 82 -28.20 -8.49 1.01
N LYS A 83 -28.71 -8.92 2.16
CA LYS A 83 -29.55 -10.12 2.26
C LYS A 83 -31.01 -9.72 2.18
N VAL A 84 -31.72 -10.28 1.21
CA VAL A 84 -33.16 -10.09 1.01
C VAL A 84 -33.92 -11.23 1.67
N THR A 85 -34.92 -10.87 2.47
CA THR A 85 -35.86 -11.80 3.11
C THR A 85 -37.22 -11.72 2.43
N ALA A 86 -37.92 -12.85 2.36
CA ALA A 86 -39.24 -12.94 1.73
C ALA A 86 -40.26 -11.96 2.36
N GLY A 87 -40.81 -11.06 1.55
CA GLY A 87 -41.86 -10.12 1.98
C GLY A 87 -41.38 -8.91 2.78
N GLU A 88 -40.06 -8.68 2.85
CA GLU A 88 -39.45 -7.52 3.51
C GLU A 88 -38.77 -6.61 2.48
N THR A 89 -38.76 -5.30 2.74
CA THR A 89 -37.92 -4.34 2.04
C THR A 89 -36.68 -4.09 2.89
N THR A 90 -35.50 -4.36 2.34
CA THR A 90 -34.22 -4.11 2.99
C THR A 90 -33.65 -2.77 2.53
N ASP A 91 -33.45 -1.85 3.46
CA ASP A 91 -32.77 -0.58 3.16
C ASP A 91 -31.25 -0.80 3.05
N CYS A 92 -30.66 -0.25 1.99
CA CYS A 92 -29.24 -0.33 1.66
C CYS A 92 -28.66 1.09 1.53
N SER A 93 -27.94 1.53 2.56
CA SER A 93 -27.16 2.76 2.50
C SER A 93 -25.75 2.47 2.00
N ILE A 94 -25.33 3.18 0.96
CA ILE A 94 -23.98 3.14 0.39
C ILE A 94 -23.43 4.57 0.35
N THR A 95 -22.29 4.77 1.02
CA THR A 95 -21.55 6.03 0.97
C THR A 95 -20.52 5.98 -0.15
N LEU A 96 -20.49 7.01 -0.98
CA LEU A 96 -19.48 7.19 -2.01
C LEU A 96 -18.50 8.28 -1.57
N ILE A 97 -17.21 8.01 -1.74
CA ILE A 97 -16.17 9.02 -1.58
C ILE A 97 -16.00 9.69 -2.94
N LEU A 98 -16.71 10.80 -3.16
CA LEU A 98 -16.54 11.58 -4.37
C LEU A 98 -15.19 12.27 -4.31
N ALA A 99 -14.42 12.07 -5.36
CA ALA A 99 -13.07 12.57 -5.40
C ALA A 99 -13.09 14.12 -5.49
N GLY A 100 -12.67 14.79 -4.40
CA GLY A 100 -12.79 16.21 -4.14
C GLY A 100 -11.79 17.07 -4.89
N ASN A 101 -12.32 17.94 -5.77
CA ASN A 101 -11.94 19.33 -6.01
C ASN A 101 -12.72 19.83 -7.25
N ASN A 102 -13.92 20.39 -7.09
CA ASN A 102 -14.68 20.99 -8.20
C ASN A 102 -14.84 20.05 -9.43
N GLY A 103 -15.17 18.78 -9.20
CA GLY A 103 -15.40 17.82 -10.27
C GLY A 103 -14.12 17.30 -10.92
N LYS A 104 -12.95 17.73 -10.43
CA LYS A 104 -11.69 17.04 -10.68
C LYS A 104 -11.67 15.84 -9.78
N VAL A 105 -11.92 14.70 -10.39
CA VAL A 105 -11.53 13.43 -9.80
C VAL A 105 -10.13 13.58 -9.24
N PHE A 106 -9.89 13.28 -7.95
CA PHE A 106 -8.59 13.30 -7.26
C PHE A 106 -7.51 12.76 -8.18
N SER A 107 -6.95 13.61 -9.02
CA SER A 107 -5.72 13.36 -9.69
C SER A 107 -4.74 14.03 -8.77
N SER A 108 -4.21 13.29 -7.79
CA SER A 108 -3.02 13.76 -7.09
C SER A 108 -2.00 14.06 -8.19
N ASN A 109 -1.79 15.34 -8.47
CA ASN A 109 -0.84 15.79 -9.50
C ASN A 109 0.57 15.84 -8.92
N TYR A 110 0.78 15.14 -7.82
CA TYR A 110 2.00 15.07 -7.06
C TYR A 110 2.23 13.61 -6.63
N TYR A 111 3.42 13.36 -6.11
CA TYR A 111 3.90 12.09 -5.60
C TYR A 111 4.36 12.29 -4.16
N VAL A 112 4.00 11.41 -3.24
CA VAL A 112 4.58 11.34 -1.88
C VAL A 112 5.68 10.29 -1.89
N LEU A 113 6.93 10.71 -2.04
CA LEU A 113 8.04 9.78 -2.03
C LEU A 113 8.55 9.60 -0.61
N ARG A 114 8.89 8.35 -0.27
CA ARG A 114 9.52 8.01 1.01
C ARG A 114 10.94 7.52 0.79
N ALA A 115 11.93 7.96 1.57
CA ALA A 115 13.24 7.32 1.58
C ALA A 115 13.51 6.67 2.94
N SER A 116 14.16 5.52 2.91
CA SER A 116 14.75 4.90 4.09
C SER A 116 16.16 5.47 4.28
N SER A 117 16.41 6.10 5.44
CA SER A 117 17.72 6.56 5.86
C SER A 117 18.08 5.96 7.23
N GLY A 118 18.58 4.71 7.22
CA GLY A 118 18.92 3.99 8.45
C GLY A 118 17.68 3.75 9.30
N SER A 119 17.69 4.20 10.57
CA SER A 119 16.57 4.08 11.51
C SER A 119 15.45 5.12 11.31
N SER A 120 15.56 5.96 10.28
CA SER A 120 14.60 7.04 9.99
C SER A 120 13.99 6.84 8.62
N SER A 121 12.72 7.21 8.50
CA SER A 121 12.00 7.28 7.24
C SER A 121 11.69 8.75 6.96
N SER A 122 11.75 9.15 5.69
CA SER A 122 11.49 10.53 5.26
C SER A 122 10.43 10.55 4.18
N ALA A 123 9.41 11.40 4.24
CA ALA A 123 8.35 11.50 3.24
C ALA A 123 8.19 12.93 2.70
N GLU A 124 8.12 13.12 1.38
CA GLU A 124 7.98 14.46 0.79
C GLU A 124 7.09 14.45 -0.45
N PHE A 125 6.35 15.55 -0.65
CA PHE A 125 5.47 15.73 -1.81
C PHE A 125 6.20 16.39 -2.97
N PHE A 126 6.05 15.84 -4.17
CA PHE A 126 6.66 16.31 -5.41
C PHE A 126 5.62 16.47 -6.51
N ASP A 127 5.54 17.62 -7.18
CA ASP A 127 4.61 17.79 -8.32
C ASP A 127 5.07 17.00 -9.57
N ASN A 128 6.36 16.65 -9.65
CA ASN A 128 6.90 15.82 -10.71
C ASN A 128 8.11 15.02 -10.20
N VAL A 129 8.30 13.83 -10.75
CA VAL A 129 9.40 12.94 -10.39
C VAL A 129 10.22 12.60 -11.63
N SER A 130 11.54 12.69 -11.48
CA SER A 130 12.54 12.37 -12.50
C SER A 130 13.64 11.52 -11.88
N SER A 131 14.56 11.02 -12.70
CA SER A 131 15.70 10.21 -12.22
C SER A 131 16.64 10.94 -11.27
N THR A 132 16.57 12.28 -11.21
CA THR A 132 17.37 13.13 -10.33
C THR A 132 16.62 13.67 -9.12
N THR A 133 15.36 13.27 -8.92
CA THR A 133 14.57 13.71 -7.76
C THR A 133 15.25 13.27 -6.45
N THR A 134 15.27 14.17 -5.47
CA THR A 134 15.88 13.98 -4.14
C THR A 134 14.93 14.48 -3.06
N ILE A 135 14.90 13.78 -1.92
CA ILE A 135 14.16 14.21 -0.72
C ILE A 135 15.02 15.19 0.08
N SER A 136 14.46 16.35 0.38
CA SER A 136 15.11 17.48 1.07
C SER A 136 14.59 17.68 2.48
N MET A 137 13.33 17.34 2.74
CA MET A 137 12.73 17.30 4.08
C MET A 137 12.75 15.88 4.64
N SER A 138 12.85 15.70 5.96
CA SER A 138 12.90 14.35 6.56
C SER A 138 11.76 14.04 7.53
N PRO A 139 10.48 14.31 7.21
CA PRO A 139 9.40 13.95 8.10
C PRO A 139 9.10 12.45 8.03
N ASP A 140 8.72 11.87 9.16
CA ASP A 140 8.51 10.42 9.29
C ASP A 140 7.38 9.90 8.39
N ASP A 141 6.32 10.69 8.19
CA ASP A 141 5.17 10.32 7.37
C ASP A 141 4.44 11.54 6.78
N ALA A 142 3.61 11.28 5.76
CA ALA A 142 2.93 12.30 4.98
C ALA A 142 1.62 11.80 4.34
N PHE A 143 0.58 12.64 4.34
CA PHE A 143 -0.73 12.30 3.74
C PHE A 143 -1.50 13.56 3.30
N GLU A 144 -2.33 13.47 2.25
CA GLU A 144 -3.18 14.58 1.78
C GLU A 144 -4.64 14.37 2.19
N ASP A 145 -5.32 15.45 2.62
CA ASP A 145 -6.75 15.42 2.88
C ASP A 145 -7.63 15.65 1.63
N ILE A 146 -8.94 15.61 1.83
CA ILE A 146 -9.93 15.76 0.75
C ILE A 146 -9.93 17.17 0.12
N ASN A 147 -9.37 18.17 0.81
CA ASN A 147 -9.30 19.56 0.36
C ASN A 147 -7.98 19.87 -0.37
N GLY A 148 -7.07 18.89 -0.43
CA GLY A 148 -5.75 19.04 -1.01
C GLY A 148 -4.71 19.60 -0.04
N ASP A 149 -5.03 19.65 1.26
CA ASP A 149 -4.05 20.03 2.25
C ASP A 149 -3.12 18.85 2.56
N LYS A 150 -1.82 19.13 2.59
CA LYS A 150 -0.76 18.14 2.77
C LYS A 150 -0.29 18.16 4.22
N TYR A 151 -0.42 17.05 4.92
CA TYR A 151 0.04 16.89 6.29
C TYR A 151 1.35 16.10 6.33
N TYR A 152 2.22 16.49 7.24
CA TYR A 152 3.49 15.83 7.52
C TYR A 152 3.62 15.65 9.03
N ILE A 153 4.28 14.59 9.44
CA ILE A 153 4.56 14.33 10.85
C ILE A 153 6.04 14.06 11.10
N ASP A 154 6.57 14.64 12.19
CA ASP A 154 7.79 14.15 12.82
C ASP A 154 7.41 13.49 14.14
N ILE A 155 7.91 12.27 14.37
CA ILE A 155 7.61 11.46 15.53
C ILE A 155 8.83 11.44 16.45
N ASN A 156 8.68 12.05 17.61
CA ASN A 156 9.74 12.21 18.59
C ASN A 156 9.39 11.46 19.87
N ALA A 157 10.41 10.97 20.58
CA ALA A 157 10.20 10.46 21.92
C ALA A 157 9.76 11.60 22.86
N SER A 158 8.75 11.34 23.68
CA SER A 158 8.31 12.23 24.77
C SER A 158 8.57 11.56 26.12
N GLY A 159 8.55 12.33 27.21
CA GLY A 159 8.77 11.78 28.56
C GLY A 159 7.72 10.76 29.00
N THR A 160 6.54 10.77 28.37
CA THR A 160 5.40 9.89 28.71
C THR A 160 4.92 9.02 27.53
N GLY A 161 5.48 9.18 26.34
CA GLY A 161 5.12 8.40 25.16
C GLY A 161 5.79 8.87 23.86
N LEU A 162 5.02 9.03 22.79
CA LEU A 162 5.47 9.61 21.53
C LEU A 162 4.77 10.93 21.24
N ALA A 163 5.54 11.92 20.78
CA ALA A 163 5.06 13.23 20.34
C ALA A 163 5.09 13.31 18.81
N PHE A 164 3.95 13.66 18.21
CA PHE A 164 3.73 13.81 16.79
C PHE A 164 3.65 15.31 16.48
N ASN A 165 4.71 15.86 15.91
CA ASN A 165 4.73 17.24 15.45
C ASN A 165 3.99 17.31 14.11
N ILE A 166 2.88 18.05 14.05
CA ILE A 166 2.05 18.10 12.85
C ILE A 166 2.39 19.37 12.05
N TYR A 167 2.72 19.20 10.76
CA TYR A 167 2.92 20.27 9.80
C TYR A 167 1.84 20.24 8.73
N LYS A 168 1.54 21.39 8.12
CA LYS A 168 0.52 21.50 7.06
C LYS A 168 1.06 22.33 5.89
N ASN A 169 0.88 21.84 4.66
CA ASN A 169 1.20 22.51 3.40
C ASN A 169 2.66 22.97 3.26
N ASN A 170 3.63 22.13 3.64
CA ASN A 170 5.07 22.42 3.53
C ASN A 170 5.53 23.65 4.31
N THR A 171 4.90 23.95 5.45
CA THR A 171 5.46 24.91 6.41
C THR A 171 6.52 24.23 7.26
N ASN A 172 7.66 24.91 7.47
CA ASN A 172 8.67 24.46 8.43
C ASN A 172 8.22 24.68 9.89
N ASP A 173 7.07 25.31 10.10
CA ASP A 173 6.51 25.59 11.41
C ASP A 173 5.58 24.44 11.82
N VAL A 174 5.84 23.88 13.01
CA VAL A 174 4.94 22.94 13.67
C VAL A 174 3.63 23.67 13.96
N ARG A 175 2.53 23.11 13.49
CA ARG A 175 1.19 23.67 13.68
C ARG A 175 0.66 23.39 15.09
N TYR A 176 0.83 22.16 15.57
CA TYR A 176 0.54 21.68 16.92
C TYR A 176 1.21 20.32 17.12
N ILE A 177 1.29 19.88 18.37
CA ILE A 177 1.87 18.60 18.79
C ILE A 177 0.77 17.71 19.36
N VAL A 178 0.71 16.47 18.89
CA VAL A 178 -0.15 15.44 19.49
C VAL A 178 0.71 14.45 20.25
N THR A 179 0.47 14.28 21.54
CA THR A 179 1.19 13.27 22.35
C THR A 179 0.31 12.05 22.56
N ILE A 180 0.81 10.87 22.22
CA ILE A 180 0.20 9.59 22.60
C ILE A 180 0.98 9.04 23.78
N GLU A 181 0.39 9.08 24.98
CA GLU A 181 1.01 8.52 26.18
C GLU A 181 1.02 6.99 26.15
N GLY A 182 2.07 6.37 26.68
CA GLY A 182 2.25 4.92 26.67
C GLY A 182 2.77 4.35 25.34
N ALA A 183 2.62 5.06 24.23
CA ALA A 183 3.24 4.69 22.96
C ALA A 183 4.77 4.81 23.06
N SER A 184 5.49 3.87 22.45
CA SER A 184 6.96 3.86 22.40
C SER A 184 7.52 3.39 21.06
N LYS A 185 6.65 2.99 20.13
CA LYS A 185 6.97 2.62 18.76
C LYS A 185 5.97 3.26 17.81
N LYS A 186 6.47 3.83 16.72
CA LYS A 186 5.66 4.26 15.58
C LYS A 186 5.28 3.04 14.73
N PHE A 187 4.15 3.11 14.05
CA PHE A 187 3.90 2.20 12.92
C PHE A 187 4.82 2.59 11.75
N ALA A 188 5.06 1.66 10.84
CA ALA A 188 5.77 2.00 9.62
C ALA A 188 5.01 3.10 8.87
N ASP A 189 3.69 2.97 8.73
CA ASP A 189 2.78 4.04 8.31
C ASP A 189 1.89 4.47 9.47
N SER A 190 2.23 5.61 10.07
CA SER A 190 1.57 6.14 11.27
C SER A 190 0.48 7.15 10.95
N LEU A 191 0.34 7.56 9.69
CA LEU A 191 -0.61 8.58 9.26
C LEU A 191 -1.54 8.06 8.16
N TYR A 192 -2.85 8.24 8.34
CA TYR A 192 -3.85 7.92 7.31
C TYR A 192 -4.96 8.96 7.32
N TYR A 193 -5.51 9.31 6.15
CA TYR A 193 -6.66 10.20 6.07
C TYR A 193 -7.91 9.43 5.66
N ASP A 194 -8.96 9.50 6.50
CA ASP A 194 -10.29 8.96 6.24
C ASP A 194 -11.14 10.02 5.52
N PRO A 195 -11.39 9.86 4.21
CA PRO A 195 -12.16 10.82 3.44
C PRO A 195 -13.67 10.76 3.70
N VAL A 196 -14.19 9.70 4.36
CA VAL A 196 -15.62 9.59 4.69
C VAL A 196 -15.98 10.51 5.85
N ASN A 197 -15.13 10.54 6.88
CA ASN A 197 -15.35 11.36 8.08
C ASN A 197 -14.59 12.71 8.06
N ASP A 198 -13.84 13.00 6.98
CA ASP A 198 -12.94 14.15 6.90
C ASP A 198 -12.02 14.20 8.12
N SER A 199 -11.27 13.11 8.33
CA SER A 199 -10.55 12.87 9.58
C SER A 199 -9.15 12.35 9.29
N LEU A 200 -8.14 13.08 9.76
CA LEU A 200 -6.76 12.61 9.78
C LEU A 200 -6.55 11.76 11.03
N TRP A 201 -6.03 10.56 10.83
CA TRP A 201 -5.78 9.57 11.86
C TRP A 201 -4.28 9.38 12.07
N ILE A 202 -3.90 9.22 13.33
CA ILE A 202 -2.57 8.76 13.72
C ILE A 202 -2.66 7.41 14.43
N GLY A 203 -1.64 6.58 14.24
CA GLY A 203 -1.52 5.27 14.86
C GLY A 203 -0.14 5.05 15.49
N ALA A 204 -0.11 4.42 16.66
CA ALA A 204 1.12 4.08 17.38
C ALA A 204 0.93 2.85 18.26
N MET A 205 2.03 2.32 18.81
CA MET A 205 1.98 1.22 19.78
C MET A 205 3.02 1.35 20.89
N SER A 206 2.80 0.60 21.97
CA SER A 206 3.82 0.37 22.99
C SER A 206 4.75 -0.79 22.61
N SER A 207 5.89 -0.91 23.30
CA SER A 207 6.78 -2.06 23.18
C SER A 207 6.17 -3.40 23.60
N SER A 208 5.06 -3.37 24.35
CA SER A 208 4.29 -4.53 24.78
C SER A 208 3.04 -4.77 23.92
N ASN A 209 3.00 -4.19 22.71
CA ASN A 209 1.94 -4.36 21.72
C ASN A 209 0.56 -3.89 22.23
N GLU A 210 0.54 -2.78 22.97
CA GLU A 210 -0.69 -2.03 23.21
C GLU A 210 -0.85 -0.98 22.11
N TYR A 211 -2.04 -0.84 21.57
CA TYR A 211 -2.31 -0.02 20.39
C TYR A 211 -2.98 1.28 20.75
N TYR A 212 -2.68 2.33 20.00
CA TYR A 212 -3.23 3.66 20.19
C TYR A 212 -3.58 4.23 18.82
N PHE A 213 -4.82 4.67 18.67
CA PHE A 213 -5.28 5.44 17.54
C PHE A 213 -5.84 6.75 18.05
N ALA A 214 -5.65 7.82 17.29
CA ALA A 214 -6.33 9.08 17.51
C ALA A 214 -6.81 9.62 16.16
N LYS A 215 -8.00 10.23 16.17
CA LYS A 215 -8.66 10.78 14.98
C LYS A 215 -8.88 12.28 15.08
N ASP A 216 -9.35 12.86 13.99
CA ASP A 216 -9.67 14.28 13.87
C ASP A 216 -8.46 15.18 14.12
N ILE A 217 -7.26 14.66 13.85
CA ILE A 217 -6.01 15.38 14.07
C ILE A 217 -5.99 16.65 13.24
N ASN A 218 -6.50 16.64 12.01
CA ASN A 218 -6.63 17.80 11.13
C ASN A 218 -7.58 18.90 11.65
N LYS A 219 -8.40 18.62 12.67
CA LYS A 219 -9.37 19.55 13.27
C LYS A 219 -8.83 20.23 14.53
N LEU A 220 -7.64 19.86 14.99
CA LEU A 220 -7.00 20.47 16.14
C LEU A 220 -6.43 21.87 15.81
N GLU A 221 -6.41 22.74 16.82
CA GLU A 221 -5.82 24.08 16.76
C GLU A 221 -4.77 24.33 17.86
N TYR A 222 -4.52 23.32 18.70
CA TYR A 222 -3.63 23.38 19.86
C TYR A 222 -3.03 22.00 20.16
N ASP A 223 -2.01 21.97 21.01
CA ASP A 223 -1.36 20.74 21.43
C ASP A 223 -2.32 19.89 22.26
N GLU A 224 -2.36 18.58 21.99
CA GLU A 224 -3.28 17.65 22.63
C GLU A 224 -2.58 16.37 23.08
N THR A 225 -3.11 15.73 24.12
CA THR A 225 -2.58 14.47 24.65
C THR A 225 -3.68 13.42 24.72
N PHE A 226 -3.40 12.24 24.17
CA PHE A 226 -4.27 11.06 24.23
C PHE A 226 -3.57 9.93 24.97
N SER A 227 -4.27 9.27 25.89
CA SER A 227 -3.73 8.19 26.72
C SER A 227 -4.48 6.87 26.58
N GLU A 228 -5.65 6.88 25.94
CA GLU A 228 -6.53 5.72 25.92
C GLU A 228 -6.10 4.69 24.88
N LYS A 229 -6.07 3.43 25.34
CA LYS A 229 -5.68 2.30 24.51
C LYS A 229 -6.81 1.91 23.58
N THR A 230 -6.43 1.40 22.42
CA THR A 230 -7.35 0.72 21.51
C THR A 230 -7.42 -0.75 21.86
N GLU A 231 -8.62 -1.23 22.14
CA GLU A 231 -8.90 -2.64 22.35
C GLU A 231 -9.03 -3.35 21.00
N ILE A 232 -8.15 -4.33 20.77
CA ILE A 232 -8.18 -5.20 19.59
C ILE A 232 -8.39 -6.65 20.07
N PRO A 233 -9.24 -7.46 19.41
CA PRO A 233 -9.46 -8.86 19.80
C PRO A 233 -8.14 -9.61 19.87
N THR A 234 -7.93 -10.37 20.95
CA THR A 234 -6.66 -11.01 21.35
C THR A 234 -6.01 -11.94 20.34
N TYR A 235 -6.63 -12.19 19.19
CA TYR A 235 -6.08 -13.01 18.12
C TYR A 235 -5.08 -12.27 17.22
N TYR A 236 -5.00 -10.94 17.24
CA TYR A 236 -4.16 -10.15 16.34
C TYR A 236 -3.96 -8.74 16.90
N PRO A 237 -2.90 -7.99 16.57
CA PRO A 237 -1.62 -8.37 15.94
C PRO A 237 -0.45 -8.31 16.94
N GLY A 238 0.77 -8.60 16.48
CA GLY A 238 2.01 -8.31 17.22
C GLY A 238 2.50 -6.90 16.90
N GLU A 239 3.05 -6.72 15.71
CA GLU A 239 3.42 -5.42 15.13
C GLU A 239 2.37 -5.01 14.08
N ILE A 240 2.16 -3.72 13.86
CA ILE A 240 1.32 -3.20 12.77
C ILE A 240 2.21 -2.49 11.76
N THR A 241 2.19 -2.93 10.50
CA THR A 241 2.97 -2.32 9.43
C THR A 241 2.21 -1.18 8.75
N ALA A 242 0.94 -1.41 8.42
CA ALA A 242 0.10 -0.43 7.75
C ALA A 242 -1.36 -0.54 8.22
N PHE A 243 -2.09 0.56 8.13
CA PHE A 243 -3.53 0.59 8.35
C PHE A 243 -4.24 1.52 7.36
N ALA A 244 -5.52 1.27 7.12
CA ALA A 244 -6.38 2.13 6.31
C ALA A 244 -7.78 2.20 6.92
N ILE A 245 -8.38 3.39 6.92
CA ILE A 245 -9.70 3.65 7.52
C ILE A 245 -10.63 4.29 6.49
N SER A 246 -11.90 3.86 6.49
CA SER A 246 -12.97 4.49 5.71
C SER A 246 -14.26 4.47 6.52
N GLY A 247 -14.64 5.61 7.07
CA GLY A 247 -15.79 5.68 7.98
C GLY A 247 -15.48 4.93 9.27
N ASN A 248 -16.17 3.82 9.50
CA ASN A 248 -15.91 2.93 10.64
C ASN A 248 -15.19 1.63 10.22
N ASP A 249 -14.98 1.38 8.93
CA ASP A 249 -14.22 0.22 8.49
C ASP A 249 -12.72 0.50 8.66
N ILE A 250 -12.00 -0.43 9.27
CA ILE A 250 -10.54 -0.38 9.44
C ILE A 250 -9.90 -1.65 8.88
N TYR A 251 -8.79 -1.47 8.19
CA TYR A 251 -7.93 -2.54 7.69
C TYR A 251 -6.56 -2.42 8.34
N ILE A 252 -6.02 -3.52 8.86
CA ILE A 252 -4.73 -3.57 9.56
C ILE A 252 -3.89 -4.68 8.96
N ALA A 253 -2.65 -4.35 8.58
CA ALA A 253 -1.63 -5.33 8.24
C ALA A 253 -0.74 -5.63 9.44
N SER A 254 -0.49 -6.92 9.65
CA SER A 254 0.42 -7.41 10.69
C SER A 254 1.36 -8.45 10.11
N PRO A 255 2.68 -8.36 10.33
CA PRO A 255 3.61 -9.38 9.93
C PRO A 255 3.42 -10.66 10.75
N LEU A 256 3.84 -11.77 10.16
CA LEU A 256 3.93 -13.10 10.76
C LEU A 256 5.40 -13.52 10.85
N ASP A 257 5.72 -14.40 11.81
CA ASP A 257 7.08 -14.91 12.03
C ASP A 257 7.66 -15.66 10.80
N ASN A 258 6.79 -16.16 9.93
CA ASN A 258 7.18 -16.82 8.68
C ASN A 258 7.37 -15.83 7.51
N GLY A 259 7.37 -14.53 7.78
CA GLY A 259 7.58 -13.48 6.79
C GLY A 259 6.40 -13.18 5.87
N ALA A 260 5.23 -13.75 6.15
CA ALA A 260 3.98 -13.31 5.56
C ALA A 260 3.37 -12.14 6.34
N SER A 261 2.21 -11.65 5.90
CA SER A 261 1.36 -10.80 6.73
C SER A 261 -0.07 -11.30 6.77
N ASN A 262 -0.77 -10.92 7.82
CA ASN A 262 -2.22 -10.97 7.88
C ASN A 262 -2.80 -9.62 7.54
N LEU A 263 -3.88 -9.62 6.77
CA LEU A 263 -4.79 -8.50 6.65
C LEU A 263 -6.01 -8.76 7.52
N ILE A 264 -6.26 -7.85 8.45
CA ILE A 264 -7.40 -7.87 9.36
C ILE A 264 -8.37 -6.79 8.88
N ARG A 265 -9.65 -7.13 8.77
CA ARG A 265 -10.73 -6.14 8.62
C ARG A 265 -11.52 -6.09 9.92
N GLY A 266 -11.79 -4.89 10.40
CA GLY A 266 -12.64 -4.66 11.56
C GLY A 266 -13.52 -3.43 11.40
N VAL A 267 -14.38 -3.25 12.40
CA VAL A 267 -15.15 -2.03 12.63
C VAL A 267 -14.57 -1.34 13.84
N ILE A 268 -14.17 -0.07 13.69
CA ILE A 268 -13.66 0.77 14.76
C ILE A 268 -14.80 1.63 15.35
N GLU A 269 -14.93 1.59 16.67
CA GLU A 269 -15.91 2.39 17.43
C GLU A 269 -15.20 3.05 18.62
N GLY A 270 -15.76 4.15 19.13
CA GLY A 270 -15.21 4.87 20.27
C GLY A 270 -14.76 6.30 19.94
N SER A 271 -13.97 6.87 20.85
CA SER A 271 -13.56 8.27 20.84
C SER A 271 -12.11 8.41 21.32
N ASN A 272 -11.50 9.58 21.10
CA ASN A 272 -10.17 9.84 21.63
C ASN A 272 -10.15 9.86 23.18
N ASP A 273 -11.28 10.20 23.82
CA ASP A 273 -11.39 10.40 25.27
C ASP A 273 -11.70 9.10 26.04
N ASP A 274 -12.41 8.16 25.41
CA ASP A 274 -12.84 6.89 26.02
C ASP A 274 -12.03 5.69 25.49
N GLY A 275 -11.17 5.93 24.51
CA GLY A 275 -10.49 4.88 23.75
C GLY A 275 -11.35 4.31 22.62
N PHE A 276 -10.72 3.46 21.82
CA PHE A 276 -11.34 2.80 20.68
C PHE A 276 -11.45 1.29 20.92
N THR A 277 -12.45 0.68 20.32
CA THR A 277 -12.58 -0.77 20.22
C THR A 277 -12.68 -1.15 18.76
N ILE A 278 -11.88 -2.13 18.34
CA ILE A 278 -11.97 -2.75 17.03
C ILE A 278 -12.70 -4.08 17.19
N THR A 279 -13.75 -4.29 16.39
CA THR A 279 -14.45 -5.58 16.34
C THR A 279 -14.24 -6.23 14.98
N THR A 280 -13.83 -7.49 14.97
CA THR A 280 -13.58 -8.25 13.73
C THR A 280 -14.70 -9.27 13.54
N SER A 281 -15.31 -9.29 12.36
CA SER A 281 -16.35 -10.28 12.03
C SER A 281 -15.78 -11.62 11.57
N ASP A 282 -14.51 -11.64 11.11
CA ASP A 282 -13.92 -12.77 10.39
C ASP A 282 -12.47 -13.03 10.79
N LEU A 283 -11.95 -14.20 10.40
CA LEU A 283 -10.54 -14.52 10.51
C LEU A 283 -9.73 -13.66 9.52
N PRO A 284 -8.54 -13.20 9.92
CA PRO A 284 -7.63 -12.54 9.01
C PRO A 284 -7.21 -13.42 7.85
N MET A 285 -6.93 -12.78 6.73
CA MET A 285 -6.43 -13.42 5.52
C MET A 285 -4.92 -13.27 5.45
N SER A 286 -4.20 -14.37 5.29
CA SER A 286 -2.76 -14.31 5.09
C SER A 286 -2.42 -13.90 3.67
N THR A 287 -1.21 -13.38 3.44
CA THR A 287 -0.71 -13.14 2.07
C THR A 287 -0.62 -14.43 1.25
N GLN A 288 -0.44 -15.60 1.89
CA GLN A 288 -0.49 -16.89 1.19
C GLN A 288 -1.88 -17.18 0.64
N ASP A 289 -2.94 -16.88 1.40
CA ASP A 289 -4.32 -16.99 0.92
C ASP A 289 -4.58 -16.03 -0.24
N MET A 290 -3.86 -14.90 -0.28
CA MET A 290 -3.85 -13.95 -1.42
C MET A 290 -3.06 -14.45 -2.64
N GLY A 291 -2.43 -15.63 -2.56
CA GLY A 291 -1.60 -16.21 -3.61
C GLY A 291 -0.24 -15.54 -3.75
N THR A 292 0.33 -15.03 -2.65
CA THR A 292 1.64 -14.38 -2.57
C THR A 292 2.40 -14.84 -1.33
N ASP A 293 3.72 -14.69 -1.32
CA ASP A 293 4.55 -15.04 -0.16
C ASP A 293 5.39 -13.81 0.23
N GLY A 294 4.89 -12.92 1.07
CA GLY A 294 5.59 -11.70 1.42
C GLY A 294 4.84 -10.88 2.46
N GLN A 295 5.38 -9.72 2.82
CA GLN A 295 4.77 -8.83 3.79
C GLN A 295 3.92 -7.78 3.11
N ILE A 296 2.84 -7.38 3.78
CA ILE A 296 2.03 -6.24 3.37
C ILE A 296 2.77 -4.96 3.77
N THR A 297 3.12 -4.15 2.78
CA THR A 297 3.88 -2.91 2.96
C THR A 297 3.00 -1.67 2.99
N ASP A 298 1.81 -1.71 2.38
CA ASP A 298 0.87 -0.58 2.37
C ASP A 298 -0.56 -1.06 2.05
N ILE A 299 -1.56 -0.29 2.51
CA ILE A 299 -2.99 -0.53 2.30
C ILE A 299 -3.66 0.76 1.84
N LEU A 300 -4.48 0.67 0.80
CA LEU A 300 -5.29 1.78 0.31
C LEU A 300 -6.74 1.37 0.13
N ILE A 301 -7.66 2.14 0.72
CA ILE A 301 -9.08 2.07 0.36
C ILE A 301 -9.32 3.10 -0.74
N HIS A 302 -9.55 2.63 -1.96
CA HIS A 302 -9.65 3.51 -3.13
C HIS A 302 -11.09 3.96 -3.38
N TYR A 303 -11.25 5.07 -4.11
CA TYR A 303 -12.54 5.67 -4.45
C TYR A 303 -13.45 4.78 -5.31
N ASP A 304 -12.94 3.67 -5.84
CA ASP A 304 -13.71 2.66 -6.58
C ASP A 304 -14.32 1.57 -5.67
N GLY A 305 -14.12 1.67 -4.35
CA GLY A 305 -14.67 0.78 -3.33
C GLY A 305 -13.86 -0.49 -3.12
N TYR A 306 -12.73 -0.64 -3.81
CA TYR A 306 -11.80 -1.74 -3.57
C TYR A 306 -10.74 -1.36 -2.55
N VAL A 307 -10.22 -2.38 -1.88
CA VAL A 307 -9.03 -2.27 -1.04
C VAL A 307 -7.86 -2.79 -1.85
N TYR A 308 -6.80 -1.99 -1.95
CA TYR A 308 -5.57 -2.34 -2.62
C TYR A 308 -4.49 -2.56 -1.59
N VAL A 309 -3.73 -3.64 -1.77
CA VAL A 309 -2.67 -4.03 -0.85
C VAL A 309 -1.39 -4.23 -1.65
N LEU A 310 -0.29 -3.65 -1.18
CA LEU A 310 1.04 -3.92 -1.70
C LEU A 310 1.67 -5.05 -0.90
N VAL A 311 2.16 -6.07 -1.61
CA VAL A 311 2.88 -7.18 -1.01
C VAL A 311 4.30 -7.19 -1.54
N SER A 312 5.29 -7.21 -0.65
CA SER A 312 6.72 -7.21 -0.98
C SER A 312 7.42 -8.42 -0.39
N GLN A 313 8.38 -8.97 -1.12
CA GLN A 313 9.30 -9.97 -0.61
C GLN A 313 10.71 -9.67 -1.11
N THR A 314 11.60 -9.33 -0.19
CA THR A 314 12.99 -8.94 -0.48
C THR A 314 14.02 -9.70 0.37
N GLY A 315 15.26 -9.72 -0.13
CA GLY A 315 16.46 -10.24 0.54
C GLY A 315 16.46 -11.76 0.76
N GLU A 316 17.19 -12.19 1.79
CA GLU A 316 17.27 -13.59 2.22
C GLU A 316 16.16 -13.82 3.25
N GLU A 317 15.11 -14.54 2.86
CA GLU A 317 14.05 -14.94 3.79
C GLU A 317 13.31 -13.76 4.45
N TYR A 318 12.47 -13.09 3.65
CA TYR A 318 11.45 -12.10 4.10
C TYR A 318 11.96 -10.89 4.87
N VAL A 319 13.20 -10.48 4.66
CA VAL A 319 13.71 -9.21 5.19
C VAL A 319 13.23 -8.03 4.36
N GLU A 320 13.01 -6.90 5.03
CA GLU A 320 12.58 -5.65 4.37
C GLU A 320 13.59 -5.15 3.34
N ASP A 321 14.83 -5.59 3.42
CA ASP A 321 15.95 -5.14 2.62
C ASP A 321 16.48 -6.19 1.64
N ALA A 322 17.04 -5.74 0.51
CA ALA A 322 17.64 -6.64 -0.47
C ALA A 322 19.11 -6.93 -0.12
N TYR A 323 19.35 -8.02 0.61
CA TYR A 323 20.69 -8.46 1.02
C TYR A 323 21.06 -9.83 0.49
N LEU A 324 22.35 -10.03 0.23
CA LEU A 324 23.00 -11.35 0.13
C LEU A 324 24.11 -11.38 1.21
N THR A 325 23.90 -12.14 2.28
CA THR A 325 24.72 -12.09 3.51
C THR A 325 25.51 -13.36 3.75
N SER A 326 25.13 -14.48 3.12
CA SER A 326 25.70 -15.80 3.42
C SER A 326 25.90 -16.67 2.17
N GLU A 327 26.95 -17.49 2.18
CA GLU A 327 27.24 -18.49 1.14
C GLU A 327 26.29 -19.69 1.20
N ASN A 328 25.60 -19.86 2.33
CA ASN A 328 24.58 -20.89 2.51
C ASN A 328 23.21 -20.46 1.95
N THR A 329 23.08 -19.20 1.55
CA THR A 329 21.84 -18.69 0.95
C THR A 329 21.61 -19.39 -0.38
N LYS A 330 20.51 -20.14 -0.46
CA LYS A 330 20.12 -20.84 -1.69
C LYS A 330 19.06 -20.11 -2.48
N THR A 331 18.40 -19.15 -1.85
CA THR A 331 17.26 -18.43 -2.42
C THR A 331 17.31 -16.97 -2.03
N LEU A 332 17.13 -16.08 -3.00
CA LEU A 332 17.04 -14.65 -2.83
C LEU A 332 15.74 -14.12 -3.44
N TYR A 333 15.15 -13.14 -2.78
CA TYR A 333 13.88 -12.53 -3.17
C TYR A 333 14.07 -11.06 -3.52
N SER A 334 13.36 -10.62 -4.55
CA SER A 334 13.12 -9.22 -4.87
C SER A 334 11.95 -9.20 -5.82
N ARG A 335 10.75 -9.36 -5.26
CA ARG A 335 9.49 -9.41 -6.00
C ARG A 335 8.37 -8.76 -5.21
N GLY A 336 7.28 -8.45 -5.87
CA GLY A 336 6.07 -8.07 -5.17
C GLY A 336 4.85 -8.00 -6.06
N ALA A 337 3.72 -7.62 -5.47
CA ALA A 337 2.43 -7.56 -6.15
C ALA A 337 1.61 -6.38 -5.65
N ILE A 338 0.69 -5.94 -6.50
CA ILE A 338 -0.53 -5.28 -6.04
C ILE A 338 -1.68 -6.29 -6.07
N VAL A 339 -2.40 -6.37 -4.96
CA VAL A 339 -3.59 -7.22 -4.81
C VAL A 339 -4.80 -6.31 -4.66
N ARG A 340 -5.86 -6.56 -5.44
CA ARG A 340 -7.14 -5.86 -5.33
C ARG A 340 -8.16 -6.75 -4.63
N LEU A 341 -8.64 -6.30 -3.49
CA LEU A 341 -9.59 -6.98 -2.63
C LEU A 341 -10.96 -6.30 -2.72
N GLU A 342 -11.99 -7.11 -2.85
CA GLU A 342 -13.38 -6.67 -2.78
C GLU A 342 -13.92 -6.94 -1.38
N PRO A 343 -14.36 -5.90 -0.63
CA PRO A 343 -15.03 -6.08 0.65
C PRO A 343 -16.29 -6.93 0.47
N THR A 344 -16.52 -7.86 1.40
CA THR A 344 -17.73 -8.68 1.47
C THR A 344 -18.40 -8.50 2.83
N SER A 345 -19.61 -9.03 2.98
CA SER A 345 -20.30 -9.05 4.27
C SER A 345 -19.50 -9.78 5.37
N ASN A 346 -18.66 -10.75 4.98
CA ASN A 346 -17.84 -11.59 5.85
C ASN A 346 -16.35 -11.46 5.49
N GLY A 347 -15.83 -10.23 5.40
CA GLY A 347 -14.42 -9.96 5.19
C GLY A 347 -14.13 -9.38 3.81
N PHE A 348 -13.37 -10.11 3.00
CA PHE A 348 -13.00 -9.66 1.65
C PHE A 348 -12.60 -10.86 0.77
N LYS A 349 -12.69 -10.69 -0.55
CA LYS A 349 -12.25 -11.66 -1.56
C LYS A 349 -11.21 -11.05 -2.49
N ILE A 350 -10.29 -11.88 -2.97
CA ILE A 350 -9.30 -11.46 -3.98
C ILE A 350 -10.03 -11.32 -5.32
N SER A 351 -10.02 -10.12 -5.87
CA SER A 351 -10.61 -9.84 -7.19
C SER A 351 -9.58 -9.86 -8.31
N ALA A 352 -8.33 -9.47 -8.01
CA ALA A 352 -7.24 -9.48 -8.97
C ALA A 352 -5.87 -9.39 -8.26
N LYS A 353 -4.81 -9.88 -8.94
CA LYS A 353 -3.41 -9.79 -8.53
C LYS A 353 -2.54 -9.54 -9.77
N THR A 354 -1.54 -8.65 -9.69
CA THR A 354 -0.58 -8.45 -10.78
C THR A 354 0.81 -8.04 -10.26
N GLY A 355 1.83 -8.20 -11.11
CA GLY A 355 3.21 -7.80 -10.85
C GLY A 355 4.10 -8.85 -10.16
N TRP A 356 3.54 -10.00 -9.75
CA TRP A 356 4.22 -11.03 -8.97
C TRP A 356 5.13 -11.94 -9.81
N THR A 357 6.32 -12.28 -9.29
CA THR A 357 7.19 -13.30 -9.88
C THR A 357 6.88 -14.66 -9.25
N GLU A 358 6.20 -15.54 -9.98
CA GLU A 358 5.70 -16.83 -9.45
C GLU A 358 6.81 -17.86 -9.18
N SER A 359 7.80 -17.96 -10.06
CA SER A 359 8.81 -19.02 -10.00
C SER A 359 10.23 -18.45 -9.90
N ALA A 360 11.09 -19.19 -9.19
CA ALA A 360 12.50 -18.89 -9.17
C ALA A 360 13.16 -19.24 -10.50
N ARG A 361 14.15 -18.44 -10.89
CA ARG A 361 15.20 -18.85 -11.84
C ARG A 361 16.46 -19.22 -11.07
N THR A 362 17.27 -20.15 -11.56
CA THR A 362 18.57 -20.42 -10.97
C THR A 362 19.66 -19.76 -11.79
N ILE A 363 20.53 -18.99 -11.13
CA ILE A 363 21.74 -18.42 -11.73
C ILE A 363 22.99 -19.06 -11.12
N TYR A 364 24.12 -19.02 -11.84
CA TYR A 364 25.35 -19.71 -11.45
C TYR A 364 26.56 -18.83 -11.72
N THR A 365 27.58 -18.98 -10.89
CA THR A 365 28.92 -18.54 -11.24
C THR A 365 29.49 -19.47 -12.32
N LYS A 366 30.04 -18.91 -13.41
CA LYS A 366 30.65 -19.67 -14.52
C LYS A 366 32.16 -19.55 -14.48
N GLY A 367 32.85 -20.63 -14.83
CA GLY A 367 34.30 -20.71 -14.78
C GLY A 367 34.86 -20.69 -13.36
N SER A 368 36.17 -20.47 -13.25
CA SER A 368 36.86 -20.29 -11.97
C SER A 368 37.65 -18.98 -12.00
N ALA A 369 37.58 -18.23 -10.91
CA ALA A 369 38.38 -17.01 -10.77
C ALA A 369 39.87 -17.33 -10.91
N SER A 370 40.61 -16.47 -11.62
CA SER A 370 42.07 -16.63 -11.71
C SER A 370 42.74 -16.21 -10.39
N ASN A 371 43.86 -16.85 -10.05
CA ASN A 371 44.66 -16.46 -8.88
C ASN A 371 45.11 -14.99 -8.94
N ALA A 372 45.28 -14.41 -10.13
CA ALA A 372 45.61 -13.00 -10.29
C ALA A 372 44.46 -12.09 -9.84
N LEU A 373 43.22 -12.44 -10.19
CA LEU A 373 42.03 -11.70 -9.78
C LEU A 373 41.82 -11.77 -8.25
N ILE A 374 41.96 -12.98 -7.68
CA ILE A 374 41.84 -13.23 -6.24
C ILE A 374 42.86 -12.40 -5.43
N ASN A 375 44.09 -12.23 -5.95
CA ASN A 375 45.16 -11.53 -5.25
C ASN A 375 45.23 -10.03 -5.54
N SER A 376 44.28 -9.45 -6.29
CA SER A 376 44.28 -8.03 -6.68
C SER A 376 44.05 -7.05 -5.50
N SER A 377 43.37 -7.49 -4.44
CA SER A 377 43.33 -6.84 -3.12
C SER A 377 42.73 -7.79 -2.07
N THR A 378 43.00 -7.57 -0.77
CA THR A 378 42.47 -8.42 0.32
C THR A 378 40.94 -8.38 0.42
N LEU A 379 40.31 -7.25 0.09
CA LEU A 379 38.85 -7.10 0.09
C LEU A 379 38.21 -7.85 -1.10
N ASN A 380 38.87 -7.85 -2.27
CA ASN A 380 38.38 -8.57 -3.44
C ASN A 380 38.49 -10.08 -3.25
N LYS A 381 39.51 -10.57 -2.55
CA LYS A 381 39.73 -12.01 -2.31
C LYS A 381 38.51 -12.68 -1.68
N SER A 382 38.06 -12.20 -0.52
CA SER A 382 36.93 -12.81 0.20
C SER A 382 35.62 -12.69 -0.57
N ALA A 383 35.41 -11.60 -1.32
CA ALA A 383 34.24 -11.44 -2.18
C ALA A 383 34.23 -12.43 -3.35
N ILE A 384 35.37 -12.61 -4.03
CA ILE A 384 35.52 -13.53 -5.15
C ILE A 384 35.36 -14.98 -4.70
N GLU A 385 35.96 -15.36 -3.57
CA GLU A 385 35.81 -16.70 -2.98
C GLU A 385 34.36 -16.98 -2.57
N PHE A 386 33.69 -16.01 -1.94
CA PHE A 386 32.26 -16.09 -1.59
C PHE A 386 31.38 -16.31 -2.83
N LEU A 387 31.62 -15.57 -3.92
CA LEU A 387 30.84 -15.71 -5.14
C LEU A 387 31.14 -17.01 -5.91
N ASP A 388 32.37 -17.53 -5.81
CA ASP A 388 32.74 -18.81 -6.41
C ASP A 388 31.95 -19.98 -5.80
N ASN A 389 31.45 -19.85 -4.57
CA ASN A 389 30.65 -20.87 -3.89
C ASN A 389 29.26 -21.08 -4.52
N PHE A 390 28.75 -20.12 -5.31
CA PHE A 390 27.47 -20.25 -6.03
C PHE A 390 27.56 -21.02 -7.35
N LYS A 391 28.60 -21.84 -7.56
CA LYS A 391 28.69 -22.79 -8.69
C LYS A 391 27.56 -23.82 -8.70
N ASN A 392 26.98 -24.12 -7.54
CA ASN A 392 25.86 -25.05 -7.41
C ASN A 392 24.49 -24.38 -7.62
N GLY A 393 24.48 -23.06 -7.85
CA GLY A 393 23.30 -22.29 -8.20
C GLY A 393 22.68 -21.52 -7.04
N LEU A 394 22.17 -20.33 -7.37
CA LEU A 394 21.37 -19.47 -6.51
C LEU A 394 19.99 -19.28 -7.14
N ASN A 395 18.94 -19.62 -6.39
CA ASN A 395 17.56 -19.41 -6.83
C ASN A 395 17.14 -17.95 -6.60
N LEU A 396 16.65 -17.30 -7.65
CA LEU A 396 16.20 -15.93 -7.63
C LEU A 396 14.70 -15.87 -7.92
N TYR A 397 13.92 -15.50 -6.89
CA TYR A 397 12.55 -15.02 -7.05
C TYR A 397 12.58 -13.52 -7.29
N ILE A 398 13.14 -13.17 -8.45
CA ILE A 398 13.38 -11.81 -8.89
C ILE A 398 12.87 -11.71 -10.33
N PRO A 399 12.21 -10.62 -10.75
CA PRO A 399 11.88 -10.42 -12.16
C PRO A 399 13.15 -10.31 -13.01
N LYS A 400 13.16 -10.93 -14.19
CA LYS A 400 14.23 -10.66 -15.18
C LYS A 400 14.21 -9.19 -15.60
N TYR A 401 15.32 -8.66 -16.11
CA TYR A 401 15.34 -7.28 -16.60
C TYR A 401 14.33 -7.03 -17.73
N SER A 402 14.10 -8.02 -18.59
CA SER A 402 13.05 -7.98 -19.63
C SER A 402 11.61 -7.92 -19.07
N GLN A 403 11.42 -8.32 -17.81
CA GLN A 403 10.15 -8.30 -17.10
C GLN A 403 9.96 -7.02 -16.26
N ARG A 404 10.95 -6.12 -16.22
CA ARG A 404 10.90 -4.90 -15.41
C ARG A 404 9.63 -4.08 -15.64
N ASN A 405 9.08 -4.09 -16.86
CA ASN A 405 7.89 -3.32 -17.20
C ASN A 405 6.55 -4.00 -16.88
N SER A 406 6.56 -5.17 -16.26
CA SER A 406 5.35 -5.96 -15.95
C SER A 406 5.37 -6.59 -14.56
N HIS A 407 6.45 -6.44 -13.80
CA HIS A 407 6.61 -7.01 -12.47
C HIS A 407 7.17 -5.97 -11.51
N PHE A 408 6.93 -6.15 -10.21
CA PHE A 408 7.55 -5.35 -9.15
C PHE A 408 8.80 -6.03 -8.58
N TYR A 409 9.76 -5.23 -8.14
CA TYR A 409 10.98 -5.69 -7.45
C TYR A 409 10.84 -5.67 -5.92
N GLY A 410 9.85 -4.95 -5.38
CA GLY A 410 9.52 -4.83 -3.97
C GLY A 410 8.69 -3.57 -3.72
N PRO A 411 7.37 -3.58 -3.99
CA PRO A 411 6.51 -2.40 -3.88
C PRO A 411 6.38 -2.00 -2.41
N ARG A 412 6.55 -0.70 -2.14
CA ARG A 412 6.65 -0.18 -0.77
C ARG A 412 5.48 0.67 -0.36
N ARG A 413 4.98 1.51 -1.25
CA ARG A 413 3.96 2.49 -0.89
C ARG A 413 3.18 3.00 -2.08
N PHE A 414 1.92 3.35 -1.87
CA PHE A 414 1.15 4.20 -2.76
C PHE A 414 1.63 5.65 -2.61
N VAL A 415 2.19 6.21 -3.69
CA VAL A 415 2.76 7.57 -3.68
C VAL A 415 1.87 8.58 -4.38
N ALA A 416 0.96 8.13 -5.24
CA ALA A 416 -0.09 8.98 -5.81
C ALA A 416 -1.32 8.13 -6.12
N ILE A 417 -2.48 8.66 -5.76
CA ILE A 417 -3.77 8.01 -5.92
C ILE A 417 -4.57 8.81 -6.93
N LYS A 418 -5.00 8.13 -7.99
CA LYS A 418 -5.81 8.72 -9.04
C LYS A 418 -6.91 7.75 -9.46
N PRO A 419 -7.99 8.24 -10.05
CA PRO A 419 -9.23 7.47 -10.17
C PRO A 419 -9.10 6.27 -11.10
N LYS A 420 -8.10 6.29 -11.99
CA LYS A 420 -7.85 5.30 -13.03
C LYS A 420 -6.44 4.75 -12.96
N GLU A 421 -5.62 5.29 -12.07
CA GLU A 421 -4.21 4.91 -11.97
C GLU A 421 -3.76 4.97 -10.52
N LEU A 422 -3.00 3.97 -10.09
CA LEU A 422 -2.23 4.05 -8.85
C LEU A 422 -0.78 4.24 -9.21
N VAL A 423 -0.08 5.02 -8.40
CA VAL A 423 1.36 5.20 -8.53
C VAL A 423 2.02 4.62 -7.29
N ILE A 424 2.99 3.75 -7.52
CA ILE A 424 3.63 2.95 -6.48
C ILE A 424 5.13 3.21 -6.49
N ALA A 425 5.70 3.42 -5.31
CA ALA A 425 7.13 3.32 -5.10
C ALA A 425 7.50 1.84 -5.07
N ASP A 426 8.38 1.43 -5.99
CA ASP A 426 8.89 0.07 -6.09
C ASP A 426 10.39 0.08 -5.87
N SER A 427 10.86 -0.81 -4.99
CA SER A 427 12.28 -0.90 -4.64
C SER A 427 12.72 -2.31 -4.37
N GLY A 428 13.78 -2.69 -5.07
CA GLY A 428 14.45 -3.95 -4.88
C GLY A 428 15.73 -4.00 -5.71
N ALA A 429 16.17 -5.20 -6.05
CA ALA A 429 17.41 -5.37 -6.78
C ALA A 429 17.38 -6.59 -7.71
N ASN A 430 18.18 -6.51 -8.76
CA ASN A 430 18.65 -7.64 -9.52
C ASN A 430 20.07 -8.01 -9.12
N LEU A 431 20.41 -9.27 -9.32
CA LEU A 431 21.74 -9.82 -9.08
C LEU A 431 22.19 -10.61 -10.30
N MET A 432 23.44 -10.42 -10.71
CA MET A 432 24.13 -11.25 -11.70
C MET A 432 25.39 -11.84 -11.06
N LEU A 433 25.56 -13.15 -11.15
CA LEU A 433 26.77 -13.84 -10.69
C LEU A 433 27.91 -13.74 -11.72
N PRO A 434 29.18 -13.90 -11.31
CA PRO A 434 30.32 -13.80 -12.21
C PRO A 434 30.34 -14.84 -13.34
N ASP A 435 30.83 -14.43 -14.52
CA ASP A 435 31.18 -15.31 -15.64
C ASP A 435 32.69 -15.19 -15.90
N TYR A 436 33.46 -15.96 -15.13
CA TYR A 436 34.93 -15.90 -15.17
C TYR A 436 35.50 -16.46 -16.48
N ASP A 437 34.78 -17.36 -17.15
CA ASP A 437 35.16 -17.86 -18.49
C ASP A 437 35.15 -16.73 -19.52
N LYS A 438 34.25 -15.75 -19.35
CA LYS A 438 34.16 -14.53 -20.18
C LYS A 438 34.80 -13.29 -19.54
N GLN A 439 35.51 -13.45 -18.44
CA GLN A 439 36.15 -12.36 -17.70
C GLN A 439 35.16 -11.27 -17.20
N GLN A 440 34.03 -11.68 -16.61
CA GLN A 440 33.01 -10.78 -16.05
C GLN A 440 32.78 -11.01 -14.54
N THR A 441 32.71 -9.94 -13.75
CA THR A 441 32.71 -9.99 -12.27
C THR A 441 31.32 -10.03 -11.60
N GLY A 442 30.23 -10.17 -12.37
CA GLY A 442 28.87 -10.06 -11.84
C GLY A 442 28.47 -8.61 -11.52
N GLY A 443 27.25 -8.42 -10.99
CA GLY A 443 26.71 -7.11 -10.65
C GLY A 443 25.49 -7.17 -9.74
N PHE A 444 25.29 -6.12 -8.95
CA PHE A 444 24.07 -5.90 -8.17
C PHE A 444 23.42 -4.60 -8.62
N PHE A 445 22.18 -4.67 -9.05
CA PHE A 445 21.49 -3.59 -9.74
C PHE A 445 20.25 -3.21 -8.96
N LYS A 446 20.32 -2.08 -8.28
CA LYS A 446 19.18 -1.54 -7.54
C LYS A 446 18.14 -0.98 -8.50
N HIS A 447 16.87 -1.22 -8.19
CA HIS A 447 15.71 -0.71 -8.91
C HIS A 447 14.87 0.11 -7.94
N ASP A 448 15.25 1.37 -7.70
CA ASP A 448 14.36 2.33 -7.04
C ASP A 448 13.58 3.07 -8.10
N ARG A 449 12.26 2.93 -8.10
CA ARG A 449 11.46 3.45 -9.21
C ARG A 449 10.03 3.78 -8.81
N VAL A 450 9.42 4.61 -9.62
CA VAL A 450 7.99 4.91 -9.55
C VAL A 450 7.29 4.21 -10.70
N VAL A 451 6.28 3.40 -10.36
CA VAL A 451 5.54 2.57 -11.31
C VAL A 451 4.07 2.96 -11.28
N LYS A 452 3.46 3.15 -12.45
CA LYS A 452 1.99 3.35 -12.52
C LYS A 452 1.28 2.05 -12.86
N VAL A 453 0.12 1.86 -12.25
CA VAL A 453 -0.80 0.75 -12.49
C VAL A 453 -2.10 1.32 -13.04
N ASP A 454 -2.47 0.90 -14.24
CA ASP A 454 -3.78 1.19 -14.85
C ASP A 454 -4.84 0.35 -14.14
N LEU A 455 -5.81 0.99 -13.49
CA LEU A 455 -6.84 0.31 -12.70
C LEU A 455 -7.93 -0.36 -13.55
N TYR A 456 -8.12 0.06 -14.81
CA TYR A 456 -9.06 -0.61 -15.72
C TYR A 456 -8.50 -1.92 -16.23
N LYS A 457 -7.24 -1.93 -16.63
CA LYS A 457 -6.53 -3.14 -17.07
C LYS A 457 -6.04 -3.97 -15.90
N PHE A 458 -5.93 -3.33 -14.73
CA PHE A 458 -5.25 -3.84 -13.55
C PHE A 458 -3.86 -4.40 -13.88
N ALA A 459 -3.04 -3.56 -14.52
CA ALA A 459 -1.71 -3.91 -15.01
C ALA A 459 -0.75 -2.72 -14.90
N ILE A 460 0.54 -3.01 -14.74
CA ILE A 460 1.60 -2.01 -14.80
C ILE A 460 1.59 -1.37 -16.19
N ASP A 461 1.57 -0.03 -16.25
CA ASP A 461 1.76 0.71 -17.49
C ASP A 461 3.26 0.78 -17.80
N SER A 462 3.69 -0.09 -18.72
CA SER A 462 5.06 -0.21 -19.20
C SER A 462 5.70 1.09 -19.72
N SER A 463 4.90 2.09 -20.09
CA SER A 463 5.39 3.38 -20.61
C SER A 463 5.64 4.43 -19.54
N SER A 464 5.35 4.11 -18.28
CA SER A 464 5.22 5.08 -17.20
C SER A 464 6.16 4.85 -16.00
N ILE A 465 7.18 4.00 -16.19
CA ILE A 465 8.16 3.67 -15.16
C ILE A 465 9.25 4.74 -15.15
N VAL A 466 9.54 5.28 -13.98
CA VAL A 466 10.60 6.27 -13.75
C VAL A 466 11.60 5.70 -12.76
N ASP A 467 12.80 5.39 -13.21
CA ASP A 467 13.91 4.98 -12.33
C ASP A 467 14.48 6.20 -11.60
N LEU A 468 14.75 6.05 -10.30
CA LEU A 468 15.23 7.07 -9.38
C LEU A 468 16.64 6.73 -8.92
N ASN A 469 17.62 7.52 -9.33
CA ASN A 469 19.02 7.22 -9.00
C ASN A 469 19.44 7.77 -7.63
N SER A 470 18.70 8.75 -7.09
CA SER A 470 19.10 9.49 -5.88
C SER A 470 18.21 9.21 -4.67
N ILE A 471 17.20 8.35 -4.82
CA ILE A 471 16.25 7.99 -3.75
C ILE A 471 16.31 6.49 -3.55
N SER A 472 16.45 6.11 -2.29
CA SER A 472 16.46 4.73 -1.83
C SER A 472 15.21 4.46 -1.00
N PHE A 473 14.31 3.60 -1.47
CA PHE A 473 13.19 3.18 -0.61
C PHE A 473 13.59 2.02 0.31
N VAL A 474 14.66 1.29 -0.04
CA VAL A 474 15.14 0.09 0.65
C VAL A 474 16.66 0.10 0.68
N ALA A 475 17.25 -0.34 1.79
CA ALA A 475 18.68 -0.56 1.82
C ALA A 475 19.02 -1.82 1.01
N ALA A 476 19.89 -1.66 0.02
CA ALA A 476 20.27 -2.73 -0.87
C ALA A 476 21.80 -2.80 -0.89
N TYR A 477 22.35 -3.85 -0.29
CA TYR A 477 23.78 -4.08 -0.27
C TYR A 477 24.11 -5.56 -0.32
N ILE A 478 25.35 -5.85 -0.66
CA ILE A 478 25.93 -7.17 -0.47
C ILE A 478 27.03 -6.96 0.56
N ASN A 479 27.18 -7.87 1.52
CA ASN A 479 28.24 -7.79 2.53
C ASN A 479 29.66 -7.97 1.91
N THR A 480 29.72 -8.04 0.58
CA THR A 480 30.89 -8.10 -0.27
C THR A 480 30.67 -7.19 -1.49
N THR A 481 31.71 -6.49 -1.96
CA THR A 481 31.59 -5.60 -3.11
C THR A 481 31.45 -6.40 -4.42
N ILE A 482 30.31 -6.29 -5.12
CA ILE A 482 30.10 -6.88 -6.47
C ILE A 482 30.11 -5.76 -7.52
N GLY A 483 30.72 -6.01 -8.68
CA GLY A 483 30.62 -5.11 -9.84
C GLY A 483 31.78 -4.13 -10.05
N PHE A 484 33.02 -4.53 -9.77
CA PHE A 484 34.20 -3.72 -10.02
C PHE A 484 34.89 -4.10 -11.35
N SER A 485 35.32 -3.11 -12.14
CA SER A 485 36.27 -3.34 -13.23
C SER A 485 37.68 -3.47 -12.66
N THR A 486 38.36 -4.57 -12.93
CA THR A 486 39.78 -4.79 -12.60
C THR A 486 40.56 -5.10 -13.86
N GLU A 487 41.90 -5.05 -13.82
CA GLU A 487 42.72 -5.36 -14.99
C GLU A 487 42.37 -6.75 -15.56
N GLY A 488 41.87 -6.76 -16.80
CA GLY A 488 41.48 -7.98 -17.50
C GLY A 488 40.06 -8.49 -17.21
N TYR A 489 39.23 -7.79 -16.44
CA TYR A 489 37.83 -8.15 -16.21
C TYR A 489 36.89 -6.93 -16.32
N THR A 490 35.72 -7.12 -16.91
CA THR A 490 34.68 -6.09 -17.03
C THR A 490 33.58 -6.28 -16.00
N GLY A 491 33.17 -5.18 -15.34
CA GLY A 491 31.96 -5.16 -14.53
C GLY A 491 30.72 -5.33 -15.40
N ALA A 492 29.68 -5.95 -14.84
CA ALA A 492 28.39 -6.07 -15.51
C ALA A 492 27.75 -4.68 -15.65
N THR A 493 27.25 -4.35 -16.85
CA THR A 493 26.62 -3.05 -17.11
C THR A 493 25.10 -3.11 -17.15
N GLU A 494 24.51 -4.31 -17.20
CA GLU A 494 23.07 -4.51 -17.25
C GLU A 494 22.65 -5.65 -16.31
N ALA A 495 21.44 -5.56 -15.77
CA ALA A 495 20.84 -6.61 -14.97
C ALA A 495 20.54 -7.85 -15.83
N ASP A 496 20.68 -9.04 -15.24
CA ASP A 496 20.46 -10.37 -15.84
C ASP A 496 19.51 -10.43 -17.05
N GLU A 497 20.04 -10.92 -18.18
CA GLU A 497 19.30 -11.63 -19.23
C GLU A 497 19.47 -13.15 -19.14
#